data_AF-A0A8D8XVZ0-F1
#
_entry.id   AF-A0A8D8XVZ0-F1
#
_cell.length_a   1.000
_cell.length_b   1.000
_cell.length_c   1.000
_cell.angle_alpha   90.00
_cell.angle_beta   90.00
_cell.angle_gamma   90.00
#
_symmetry.space_group_name_H-M   'P 1'
#
loop_
_entity.id
_entity.type
_entity.pdbx_description
1 polymer ?
#
loop_
_entity_poly.entity_id
_entity_poly.type
_entity_poly.pdbx_seq_one_letter_code
_entity_poly.pdbx_strand_id
1 'polypeptide(L)'
;MRGDFETADSILPTVPSHYRTRVAHFLEKQGFKQQALAVSTDPEHRFELALQLGDLTVAHSIAKEALSIQKWKQLSELAISKGQLDLAQECLHEAQDYGGLLLLATSAGNADMVRKLGDSSDAAGKNNVAFLSYMLLGDLDKCLELLIASDRLPEAAFFARTYLPSQVSRVVQLWRAQLSKLNAKAGQSLADPAAYENLFPGFNETLRTEQYLVAERARSLPAKAFPQVPLSAERNAVQEMKAAEESGSFVYVPPTPAESTDDLPSTTTEPVVKPSTTDSVGAKPFTTESLGAKTFATDPVGAKPSATSLLDDDDELESELNNMKISEDNFQDSVDELNDDDDDDLDLS
;
A
#
# COMPACT_ATOMS: atom_id res chain seq x y z
N MET A 1 -17.81 -39.21 34.37
CA MET A 1 -18.62 -40.17 33.56
C MET A 1 -17.83 -41.46 33.37
N ARG A 2 -18.42 -42.56 32.87
CA ARG A 2 -17.68 -43.83 32.66
C ARG A 2 -16.75 -43.85 31.43
N GLY A 3 -17.04 -43.06 30.40
CA GLY A 3 -16.23 -43.00 29.17
C GLY A 3 -16.60 -44.04 28.10
N ASP A 4 -17.76 -44.70 28.24
CA ASP A 4 -18.26 -45.74 27.32
C ASP A 4 -18.76 -45.16 25.98
N PHE A 5 -17.91 -44.46 25.23
CA PHE A 5 -18.29 -43.68 24.04
C PHE A 5 -18.86 -44.52 22.89
N GLU A 6 -18.36 -45.74 22.65
CA GLU A 6 -18.89 -46.64 21.61
C GLU A 6 -20.38 -46.97 21.84
N THR A 7 -20.77 -47.10 23.11
CA THR A 7 -22.16 -47.31 23.52
C THR A 7 -22.99 -46.03 23.32
N ALA A 8 -22.38 -44.87 23.53
CA ALA A 8 -23.02 -43.57 23.29
C ALA A 8 -23.26 -43.34 21.79
N ASP A 9 -22.26 -43.59 20.94
CA ASP A 9 -22.37 -43.44 19.49
C ASP A 9 -23.41 -44.40 18.88
N SER A 10 -23.57 -45.58 19.49
CA SER A 10 -24.64 -46.53 19.14
C SER A 10 -26.06 -46.00 19.43
N ILE A 11 -26.24 -45.08 20.39
CA ILE A 11 -27.54 -44.48 20.74
C ILE A 11 -27.75 -43.06 20.21
N LEU A 12 -26.68 -42.33 19.80
CA LEU A 12 -26.81 -41.01 19.18
C LEU A 12 -27.80 -40.96 18.00
N PRO A 13 -27.90 -41.97 17.10
CA PRO A 13 -28.91 -41.99 16.04
C PRO A 13 -30.35 -41.91 16.55
N THR A 14 -30.65 -42.47 17.73
CA THR A 14 -32.00 -42.46 18.31
C THR A 14 -32.35 -41.12 18.97
N VAL A 15 -31.38 -40.25 19.22
CA VAL A 15 -31.59 -38.93 19.84
C VAL A 15 -32.03 -37.91 18.77
N PRO A 16 -33.22 -37.27 18.91
CA PRO A 16 -33.69 -36.25 17.96
C PRO A 16 -32.75 -35.05 17.85
N SER A 17 -32.62 -34.48 16.64
CA SER A 17 -31.59 -33.48 16.33
C SER A 17 -31.59 -32.27 17.26
N HIS A 18 -32.76 -31.76 17.67
CA HIS A 18 -32.88 -30.62 18.59
C HIS A 18 -32.25 -30.84 19.98
N TYR A 19 -32.02 -32.08 20.40
CA TYR A 19 -31.31 -32.36 21.65
C TYR A 19 -29.78 -32.50 21.46
N ARG A 20 -29.29 -32.70 20.23
CA ARG A 20 -27.87 -32.97 19.97
C ARG A 20 -26.97 -31.80 20.35
N THR A 21 -27.35 -30.56 20.05
CA THR A 21 -26.61 -29.36 20.49
C THR A 21 -26.51 -29.27 22.03
N ARG A 22 -27.56 -29.67 22.76
CA ARG A 22 -27.54 -29.72 24.23
C ARG A 22 -26.63 -30.83 24.77
N VAL A 23 -26.57 -31.98 24.09
CA VAL A 23 -25.61 -33.05 24.41
C VAL A 23 -24.18 -32.61 24.11
N ALA A 24 -23.95 -31.88 23.01
CA ALA A 24 -22.64 -31.35 22.67
C ALA A 24 -22.10 -30.37 23.73
N HIS A 25 -22.87 -29.37 24.16
CA HIS A 25 -22.44 -28.48 25.27
C HIS A 25 -22.27 -29.22 26.61
N PHE A 26 -22.98 -30.33 26.83
CA PHE A 26 -22.77 -31.17 28.01
C PHE A 26 -21.45 -31.94 27.94
N LEU A 27 -21.07 -32.45 26.76
CA LEU A 27 -19.77 -33.08 26.52
C LEU A 27 -18.62 -32.08 26.61
N GLU A 28 -18.79 -30.88 26.04
CA GLU A 28 -17.85 -29.75 26.13
C GLU A 28 -17.55 -29.39 27.60
N LYS A 29 -18.59 -29.18 28.42
CA LYS A 29 -18.46 -28.88 29.86
C LYS A 29 -17.88 -30.03 30.69
N GLN A 30 -17.74 -31.22 30.12
CA GLN A 30 -17.09 -32.39 30.72
C GLN A 30 -15.67 -32.61 30.16
N GLY A 31 -15.18 -31.72 29.28
CA GLY A 31 -13.85 -31.77 28.64
C GLY A 31 -13.79 -32.58 27.35
N PHE A 32 -14.87 -33.25 26.95
CA PHE A 32 -14.91 -34.16 25.79
C PHE A 32 -15.18 -33.41 24.47
N LYS A 33 -14.30 -32.45 24.15
CA LYS A 33 -14.46 -31.52 23.03
C LYS A 33 -14.49 -32.21 21.65
N GLN A 34 -13.69 -33.26 21.45
CA GLN A 34 -13.68 -34.02 20.19
C GLN A 34 -15.04 -34.71 19.94
N GLN A 35 -15.60 -35.32 20.98
CA GLN A 35 -16.92 -35.94 20.95
C GLN A 35 -18.02 -34.88 20.81
N ALA A 36 -17.88 -33.73 21.48
CA ALA A 36 -18.79 -32.60 21.32
C ALA A 36 -18.83 -32.09 19.86
N LEU A 37 -17.70 -32.03 19.16
CA LEU A 37 -17.62 -31.60 17.75
C LEU A 37 -18.34 -32.59 16.82
N ALA A 38 -18.20 -33.89 17.07
CA ALA A 38 -18.90 -34.94 16.32
C ALA A 38 -20.43 -34.93 16.56
N VAL A 39 -20.87 -34.62 17.79
CA VAL A 39 -22.29 -34.57 18.18
C VAL A 39 -22.96 -33.24 17.78
N SER A 40 -22.22 -32.14 17.75
CA SER A 40 -22.79 -30.81 17.49
C SER A 40 -23.29 -30.70 16.03
N THR A 41 -24.51 -30.21 15.88
CA THR A 41 -25.17 -29.95 14.58
C THR A 41 -25.24 -28.46 14.24
N ASP A 42 -24.80 -27.60 15.16
CA ASP A 42 -24.82 -26.14 15.01
C ASP A 42 -23.46 -25.65 14.46
N PRO A 43 -23.41 -24.90 13.34
CA PRO A 43 -22.15 -24.45 12.75
C PRO A 43 -21.36 -23.48 13.64
N GLU A 44 -22.02 -22.68 14.49
CA GLU A 44 -21.34 -21.74 15.38
C GLU A 44 -20.54 -22.49 16.46
N HIS A 45 -21.22 -23.32 17.23
CA HIS A 45 -20.60 -24.16 18.26
C HIS A 45 -19.61 -25.18 17.67
N ARG A 46 -19.84 -25.70 16.45
CA ARG A 46 -18.85 -26.53 15.74
C ARG A 46 -17.58 -25.75 15.41
N PHE A 47 -17.70 -24.50 15.00
CA PHE A 47 -16.54 -23.63 14.71
C PHE A 47 -15.74 -23.36 15.99
N GLU A 48 -16.40 -22.93 17.07
CA GLU A 48 -15.75 -22.71 18.37
C GLU A 48 -15.03 -23.98 18.87
N LEU A 49 -15.69 -25.15 18.81
CA LEU A 49 -15.07 -26.42 19.21
C LEU A 49 -13.89 -26.80 18.30
N ALA A 50 -13.98 -26.58 17.00
CA ALA A 50 -12.88 -26.82 16.07
C ALA A 50 -11.68 -25.89 16.36
N LEU A 51 -11.92 -24.61 16.67
CA LEU A 51 -10.86 -23.69 17.12
C LEU A 51 -10.24 -24.17 18.45
N GLN A 52 -11.05 -24.51 19.45
CA GLN A 52 -10.61 -25.00 20.76
C GLN A 52 -9.83 -26.32 20.70
N LEU A 53 -10.06 -27.15 19.68
CA LEU A 53 -9.30 -28.37 19.38
C LEU A 53 -8.08 -28.12 18.49
N GLY A 54 -8.05 -26.97 17.80
CA GLY A 54 -7.09 -26.69 16.75
C GLY A 54 -7.31 -27.48 15.46
N ASP A 55 -8.52 -27.96 15.18
CA ASP A 55 -8.85 -28.60 13.90
C ASP A 55 -9.10 -27.53 12.83
N LEU A 56 -7.99 -27.10 12.22
CA LEU A 56 -7.97 -26.12 11.15
C LEU A 56 -8.73 -26.57 9.90
N THR A 57 -8.89 -27.88 9.66
CA THR A 57 -9.57 -28.40 8.48
C THR A 57 -11.10 -28.25 8.59
N VAL A 58 -11.64 -28.62 9.75
CA VAL A 58 -13.07 -28.42 10.05
C VAL A 58 -13.36 -26.93 10.18
N ALA A 59 -12.52 -26.16 10.87
CA ALA A 59 -12.72 -24.73 11.05
C ALA A 59 -12.68 -23.95 9.71
N HIS A 60 -11.78 -24.29 8.77
CA HIS A 60 -11.76 -23.71 7.42
C HIS A 60 -13.02 -24.01 6.63
N SER A 61 -13.50 -25.26 6.64
CA SER A 61 -14.74 -25.61 5.94
C SER A 61 -15.94 -24.80 6.42
N ILE A 62 -16.07 -24.60 7.74
CA ILE A 62 -17.16 -23.82 8.34
C ILE A 62 -16.99 -22.32 8.10
N ALA A 63 -15.76 -21.78 8.15
CA ALA A 63 -15.50 -20.38 7.82
C ALA A 63 -15.87 -20.06 6.35
N LYS A 64 -15.58 -21.00 5.44
CA LYS A 64 -15.89 -20.91 4.01
C LYS A 64 -17.38 -21.00 3.69
N GLU A 65 -18.15 -21.77 4.47
CA GLU A 65 -19.61 -21.78 4.39
C GLU A 65 -20.25 -20.53 5.03
N ALA A 66 -19.65 -19.99 6.10
CA ALA A 66 -20.18 -18.86 6.86
C ALA A 66 -19.85 -17.49 6.26
N LEU A 67 -18.80 -17.37 5.44
CA LEU A 67 -18.33 -16.13 4.79
C LEU A 67 -18.20 -14.92 5.75
N SER A 68 -17.76 -15.19 6.98
CA SER A 68 -17.70 -14.20 8.06
C SER A 68 -16.25 -13.74 8.32
N ILE A 69 -16.02 -12.43 8.22
CA ILE A 69 -14.71 -11.80 8.42
C ILE A 69 -14.14 -12.12 9.81
N GLN A 70 -14.96 -12.06 10.87
CA GLN A 70 -14.53 -12.39 12.23
C GLN A 70 -14.05 -13.83 12.36
N LYS A 71 -14.73 -14.79 11.71
CA LYS A 71 -14.32 -16.21 11.70
C LYS A 71 -13.01 -16.40 10.95
N TRP A 72 -12.85 -15.74 9.80
CA TRP A 72 -11.58 -15.77 9.06
C TRP A 72 -10.41 -15.19 9.88
N LYS A 73 -10.62 -14.11 10.65
CA LYS A 73 -9.60 -13.60 11.58
C LYS A 73 -9.24 -14.60 12.68
N GLN A 74 -10.21 -15.14 13.41
CA GLN A 74 -9.98 -16.14 14.47
C GLN A 74 -9.30 -17.41 13.94
N LEU A 75 -9.66 -17.84 12.73
CA LEU A 75 -9.00 -18.96 12.05
C LEU A 75 -7.56 -18.63 11.64
N SER A 76 -7.30 -17.40 11.18
CA SER A 76 -5.94 -16.95 10.82
C SER A 76 -5.00 -16.91 12.01
N GLU A 77 -5.45 -16.41 13.17
CA GLU A 77 -4.68 -16.38 14.42
C GLU A 77 -4.31 -17.81 14.87
N LEU A 78 -5.27 -18.73 14.81
CA LEU A 78 -5.05 -20.14 15.10
C LEU A 78 -4.10 -20.80 14.10
N ALA A 79 -4.22 -20.50 12.81
CA ALA A 79 -3.32 -21.00 11.77
C ALA A 79 -1.87 -20.50 11.97
N ILE A 80 -1.69 -19.23 12.33
CA ILE A 80 -0.40 -18.62 12.68
C ILE A 80 0.19 -19.30 13.92
N SER A 81 -0.59 -19.48 15.00
CA SER A 81 -0.11 -20.16 16.22
C SER A 81 0.32 -21.62 16.00
N LYS A 82 -0.21 -22.26 14.94
CA LYS A 82 0.17 -23.61 14.50
C LYS A 82 1.23 -23.64 13.38
N GLY A 83 1.72 -22.49 12.92
CA GLY A 83 2.71 -22.38 11.86
C GLY A 83 2.21 -22.75 10.45
N GLN A 84 0.89 -22.81 10.23
CA GLN A 84 0.31 -23.12 8.92
C GLN A 84 0.15 -21.84 8.09
N LEU A 85 1.28 -21.34 7.57
CA LEU A 85 1.36 -20.03 6.91
C LEU A 85 0.52 -19.94 5.62
N ASP A 86 0.45 -21.01 4.82
CA ASP A 86 -0.35 -21.03 3.59
C ASP A 86 -1.86 -20.86 3.88
N LEU A 87 -2.35 -21.51 4.94
CA LEU A 87 -3.72 -21.40 5.40
C LEU A 87 -3.98 -20.03 6.03
N ALA A 88 -3.04 -19.52 6.81
CA ALA A 88 -3.11 -18.17 7.37
C ALA A 88 -3.21 -17.11 6.26
N GLN A 89 -2.48 -17.27 5.15
CA GLN A 89 -2.57 -16.40 3.98
C GLN A 89 -3.98 -16.40 3.34
N GLU A 90 -4.60 -17.56 3.11
CA GLU A 90 -6.00 -17.63 2.61
C GLU A 90 -6.94 -16.92 3.59
N CYS A 91 -6.83 -17.22 4.90
CA CYS A 91 -7.70 -16.66 5.92
C CYS A 91 -7.54 -15.14 6.09
N LEU A 92 -6.32 -14.60 6.03
CA LEU A 92 -6.05 -13.16 6.10
C LEU A 92 -6.58 -12.41 4.87
N HIS A 93 -6.52 -13.04 3.69
CA HIS A 93 -7.09 -12.48 2.46
C HIS A 93 -8.62 -12.37 2.55
N GLU A 94 -9.30 -13.45 2.92
CA GLU A 94 -10.77 -13.46 3.06
C GLU A 94 -11.25 -12.62 4.27
N ALA A 95 -10.42 -12.45 5.29
CA ALA A 95 -10.64 -11.50 6.39
C ALA A 95 -10.40 -10.03 6.01
N GLN A 96 -9.89 -9.74 4.81
CA GLN A 96 -9.43 -8.42 4.37
C GLN A 96 -8.43 -7.78 5.36
N ASP A 97 -7.62 -8.59 6.04
CA ASP A 97 -6.63 -8.10 7.00
C ASP A 97 -5.30 -7.78 6.31
N TYR A 98 -5.30 -6.65 5.61
CA TYR A 98 -4.14 -6.15 4.89
C TYR A 98 -2.92 -5.90 5.79
N GLY A 99 -3.11 -5.68 7.11
CA GLY A 99 -2.03 -5.49 8.07
C GLY A 99 -1.33 -6.80 8.43
N GLY A 100 -2.10 -7.82 8.80
CA GLY A 100 -1.58 -9.18 9.01
C GLY A 100 -0.99 -9.77 7.73
N LEU A 101 -1.61 -9.52 6.58
CA LEU A 101 -1.11 -9.97 5.28
C LEU A 101 0.21 -9.29 4.90
N LEU A 102 0.40 -7.99 5.22
CA LEU A 102 1.68 -7.29 5.02
C LEU A 102 2.79 -7.90 5.89
N LEU A 103 2.51 -8.12 7.18
CA LEU A 103 3.47 -8.70 8.11
C LEU A 103 3.87 -10.13 7.67
N LEU A 104 2.91 -10.95 7.24
CA LEU A 104 3.18 -12.30 6.74
C LEU A 104 3.99 -12.28 5.43
N ALA A 105 3.59 -11.46 4.45
CA ALA A 105 4.24 -11.38 3.15
C ALA A 105 5.70 -10.87 3.24
N THR A 106 5.95 -9.87 4.10
CA THR A 106 7.29 -9.32 4.34
C THR A 106 8.16 -10.28 5.14
N SER A 107 7.64 -10.92 6.19
CA SER A 107 8.37 -11.96 6.96
C SER A 107 8.75 -13.17 6.09
N ALA A 108 7.90 -13.55 5.14
CA ALA A 108 8.16 -14.63 4.18
C ALA A 108 9.06 -14.21 3.01
N GLY A 109 9.34 -12.91 2.82
CA GLY A 109 10.09 -12.39 1.67
C GLY A 109 9.41 -12.60 0.31
N ASN A 110 8.08 -12.76 0.29
CA ASN A 110 7.33 -13.18 -0.91
C ASN A 110 6.88 -11.96 -1.74
N ALA A 111 7.69 -11.58 -2.73
CA ALA A 111 7.43 -10.42 -3.60
C ALA A 111 6.09 -10.51 -4.37
N ASP A 112 5.71 -11.69 -4.86
CA ASP A 112 4.42 -11.88 -5.57
C ASP A 112 3.22 -11.69 -4.65
N MET A 113 3.36 -12.04 -3.37
CA MET A 113 2.34 -11.82 -2.34
C MET A 113 2.25 -10.33 -1.96
N VAL A 114 3.38 -9.64 -1.80
CA VAL A 114 3.40 -8.18 -1.57
C VAL A 114 2.80 -7.43 -2.76
N ARG A 115 3.05 -7.88 -4.00
CA ARG A 115 2.49 -7.27 -5.22
C ARG A 115 0.96 -7.36 -5.26
N LYS A 116 0.41 -8.56 -5.02
CA LYS A 116 -1.04 -8.80 -4.93
C LYS A 116 -1.67 -8.04 -3.76
N LEU A 117 -0.99 -7.97 -2.61
CA LEU A 117 -1.43 -7.15 -1.48
C LEU A 117 -1.50 -5.67 -1.86
N GLY A 118 -0.50 -5.15 -2.56
CA GLY A 118 -0.51 -3.78 -3.09
C GLY A 118 -1.75 -3.53 -3.95
N ASP A 119 -1.93 -4.32 -5.00
CA ASP A 119 -3.05 -4.18 -5.95
C ASP A 119 -4.42 -4.33 -5.25
N SER A 120 -4.58 -5.30 -4.33
CA SER A 120 -5.84 -5.52 -3.59
C SER A 120 -6.12 -4.46 -2.52
N SER A 121 -5.08 -3.89 -1.87
CA SER A 121 -5.26 -2.86 -0.85
C SER A 121 -5.52 -1.47 -1.47
N ASP A 122 -4.97 -1.21 -2.66
CA ASP A 122 -5.27 -0.05 -3.51
C ASP A 122 -6.74 -0.07 -3.95
N ALA A 123 -7.21 -1.20 -4.50
CA ALA A 123 -8.62 -1.44 -4.84
C ALA A 123 -9.59 -1.33 -3.64
N ALA A 124 -9.10 -1.52 -2.40
CA ALA A 124 -9.85 -1.38 -1.16
C ALA A 124 -9.72 0.00 -0.48
N GLY A 125 -9.04 0.98 -1.12
CA GLY A 125 -8.84 2.31 -0.55
C GLY A 125 -7.96 2.33 0.71
N LYS A 126 -7.06 1.35 0.86
CA LYS A 126 -6.11 1.23 1.98
C LYS A 126 -4.72 1.73 1.56
N ASN A 127 -4.71 2.97 1.07
CA ASN A 127 -3.59 3.64 0.39
C ASN A 127 -2.25 3.52 1.14
N ASN A 128 -2.26 3.56 2.48
CA ASN A 128 -1.04 3.39 3.29
C ASN A 128 -0.39 2.00 3.10
N VAL A 129 -1.18 0.92 3.05
CA VAL A 129 -0.67 -0.45 2.87
C VAL A 129 -0.25 -0.69 1.42
N ALA A 130 -1.00 -0.14 0.46
CA ALA A 130 -0.64 -0.19 -0.95
C ALA A 130 0.69 0.54 -1.22
N PHE A 131 0.85 1.76 -0.70
CA PHE A 131 2.09 2.54 -0.80
C PHE A 131 3.28 1.78 -0.19
N LEU A 132 3.15 1.23 1.03
CA LEU A 132 4.21 0.43 1.64
C LEU A 132 4.55 -0.82 0.81
N SER A 133 3.54 -1.50 0.26
CA SER A 133 3.73 -2.68 -0.57
C SER A 133 4.48 -2.36 -1.86
N TYR A 134 4.09 -1.31 -2.58
CA TYR A 134 4.78 -0.86 -3.80
C TYR A 134 6.19 -0.33 -3.48
N MET A 135 6.39 0.39 -2.37
CA MET A 135 7.69 0.90 -1.94
C MET A 135 8.67 -0.23 -1.60
N LEU A 136 8.21 -1.30 -0.95
CA LEU A 136 9.01 -2.48 -0.65
C LEU A 136 9.39 -3.29 -1.90
N LEU A 137 8.61 -3.18 -2.99
CA LEU A 137 8.91 -3.79 -4.29
C LEU A 137 9.83 -2.94 -5.17
N GLY A 138 9.98 -1.64 -4.87
CA GLY A 138 10.62 -0.67 -5.75
C GLY A 138 9.75 -0.20 -6.93
N ASP A 139 8.44 -0.47 -6.91
CA ASP A 139 7.45 -0.02 -7.90
C ASP A 139 7.12 1.49 -7.70
N LEU A 140 8.14 2.35 -7.76
CA LEU A 140 8.06 3.76 -7.33
C LEU A 140 7.06 4.61 -8.16
N ASP A 141 6.82 4.27 -9.43
CA ASP A 141 5.80 4.92 -10.25
C ASP A 141 4.38 4.70 -9.68
N LYS A 142 4.07 3.49 -9.18
CA LYS A 142 2.79 3.23 -8.51
C LYS A 142 2.67 4.01 -7.21
N CYS A 143 3.76 4.13 -6.44
CA CYS A 143 3.79 4.99 -5.24
C CYS A 143 3.44 6.45 -5.57
N LEU A 144 3.95 6.97 -6.70
CA LEU A 144 3.69 8.34 -7.13
C LEU A 144 2.25 8.53 -7.61
N GLU A 145 1.73 7.66 -8.47
CA GLU A 145 0.33 7.74 -8.93
C GLU A 145 -0.66 7.61 -7.76
N LEU A 146 -0.37 6.76 -6.76
CA LEU A 146 -1.18 6.62 -5.54
C LEU A 146 -1.21 7.91 -4.71
N LEU A 147 -0.08 8.61 -4.56
CA LEU A 147 -0.04 9.92 -3.89
C LEU A 147 -0.81 10.99 -4.67
N ILE A 148 -0.76 10.95 -6.01
CA ILE A 148 -1.54 11.84 -6.89
C ILE A 148 -3.05 11.54 -6.77
N ALA A 149 -3.45 10.28 -6.82
CA ALA A 149 -4.84 9.84 -6.68
C ALA A 149 -5.41 10.10 -5.27
N SER A 150 -4.55 10.25 -4.27
CA SER A 150 -4.91 10.65 -2.90
C SER A 150 -5.00 12.18 -2.70
N ASP A 151 -4.86 12.99 -3.77
CA ASP A 151 -4.71 14.46 -3.72
C ASP A 151 -3.52 14.98 -2.87
N ARG A 152 -2.57 14.12 -2.48
CA ARG A 152 -1.39 14.47 -1.65
C ARG A 152 -0.24 15.05 -2.47
N LEU A 153 -0.56 16.02 -3.32
CA LEU A 153 0.38 16.59 -4.31
C LEU A 153 1.66 17.23 -3.75
N PRO A 154 1.69 17.89 -2.57
CA PRO A 154 2.96 18.35 -1.98
C PRO A 154 3.91 17.18 -1.69
N GLU A 155 3.38 16.08 -1.16
CA GLU A 155 4.16 14.89 -0.80
C GLU A 155 4.58 14.12 -2.06
N ALA A 156 3.72 14.03 -3.06
CA ALA A 156 4.07 13.53 -4.39
C ALA A 156 5.24 14.33 -5.01
N ALA A 157 5.30 15.65 -4.80
CA ALA A 157 6.39 16.49 -5.31
C ALA A 157 7.72 16.25 -4.56
N PHE A 158 7.68 16.06 -3.23
CA PHE A 158 8.87 15.65 -2.47
C PHE A 158 9.32 14.23 -2.82
N PHE A 159 8.39 13.29 -2.99
CA PHE A 159 8.67 11.91 -3.41
C PHE A 159 9.32 11.87 -4.80
N ALA A 160 8.72 12.55 -5.78
CA ALA A 160 9.31 12.70 -7.11
C ALA A 160 10.72 13.33 -7.04
N ARG A 161 10.90 14.45 -6.30
CA ARG A 161 12.22 15.10 -6.14
C ARG A 161 13.29 14.16 -5.57
N THR A 162 12.89 13.20 -4.73
CA THR A 162 13.80 12.27 -4.04
C THR A 162 14.07 11.00 -4.85
N TYR A 163 13.06 10.48 -5.57
CA TYR A 163 13.11 9.15 -6.18
C TYR A 163 12.92 9.12 -7.70
N LEU A 164 12.15 10.04 -8.29
CA LEU A 164 11.91 10.19 -9.74
C LEU A 164 11.96 11.68 -10.18
N PRO A 165 13.15 12.32 -10.20
CA PRO A 165 13.27 13.74 -10.56
C PRO A 165 12.66 14.08 -11.93
N SER A 166 12.63 13.13 -12.88
CA SER A 166 11.94 13.23 -14.17
C SER A 166 10.45 13.64 -14.06
N GLN A 167 9.73 13.13 -13.06
CA GLN A 167 8.30 13.37 -12.88
C GLN A 167 7.98 14.67 -12.14
N VAL A 168 8.97 15.35 -11.54
CA VAL A 168 8.74 16.54 -10.68
C VAL A 168 7.95 17.62 -11.41
N SER A 169 8.30 17.94 -12.65
CA SER A 169 7.63 18.98 -13.45
C SER A 169 6.14 18.67 -13.68
N ARG A 170 5.78 17.39 -13.87
CA ARG A 170 4.38 16.94 -14.00
C ARG A 170 3.62 17.16 -12.69
N VAL A 171 4.23 16.77 -11.57
CA VAL A 171 3.59 16.86 -10.25
C VAL A 171 3.43 18.32 -9.79
N VAL A 172 4.44 19.16 -10.00
CA VAL A 172 4.39 20.59 -9.64
C VAL A 172 3.35 21.33 -10.50
N GLN A 173 3.19 20.99 -11.78
CA GLN A 173 2.10 21.53 -12.61
C GLN A 173 0.71 21.13 -12.11
N LEU A 174 0.50 19.86 -11.73
CA LEU A 174 -0.76 19.41 -11.11
C LEU A 174 -1.02 20.12 -9.78
N TRP A 175 0.01 20.25 -8.93
CA TRP A 175 -0.08 20.92 -7.63
C TRP A 175 -0.41 22.41 -7.79
N ARG A 176 0.24 23.08 -8.74
CA ARG A 176 -0.03 24.47 -9.15
C ARG A 176 -1.44 24.64 -9.67
N ALA A 177 -1.96 23.70 -10.46
CA ALA A 177 -3.33 23.72 -10.97
C ALA A 177 -4.38 23.53 -9.85
N GLN A 178 -4.10 22.72 -8.83
CA GLN A 178 -4.97 22.60 -7.65
C GLN A 178 -4.88 23.84 -6.75
N LEU A 179 -3.68 24.26 -6.34
CA LEU A 179 -3.49 25.44 -5.49
C LEU A 179 -4.08 26.71 -6.11
N SER A 180 -4.01 26.87 -7.43
CA SER A 180 -4.57 28.05 -8.10
C SER A 180 -6.10 28.17 -7.98
N LYS A 181 -6.81 27.09 -7.65
CA LYS A 181 -8.25 27.11 -7.34
C LYS A 181 -8.53 27.71 -5.95
N LEU A 182 -7.60 27.56 -5.01
CA LEU A 182 -7.71 28.02 -3.62
C LEU A 182 -7.06 29.41 -3.43
N ASN A 183 -5.86 29.60 -3.98
CA ASN A 183 -5.09 30.82 -3.92
C ASN A 183 -4.12 30.92 -5.11
N ALA A 184 -4.49 31.75 -6.10
CA ALA A 184 -3.67 31.99 -7.30
C ALA A 184 -2.24 32.49 -7.00
N LYS A 185 -2.01 33.20 -5.88
CA LYS A 185 -0.65 33.63 -5.50
C LYS A 185 0.20 32.45 -5.05
N ALA A 186 -0.35 31.54 -4.24
CA ALA A 186 0.36 30.35 -3.77
C ALA A 186 0.75 29.42 -4.94
N GLY A 187 -0.14 29.25 -5.93
CA GLY A 187 0.18 28.52 -7.17
C GLY A 187 1.26 29.20 -8.02
N GLN A 188 1.37 30.54 -8.00
CA GLN A 188 2.42 31.28 -8.72
C GLN A 188 3.79 31.23 -8.02
N SER A 189 3.83 30.98 -6.70
CA SER A 189 5.08 30.77 -5.94
C SER A 189 5.74 29.41 -6.19
N LEU A 190 5.06 28.46 -6.84
CA LEU A 190 5.65 27.19 -7.23
C LEU A 190 6.49 27.34 -8.50
N ALA A 191 7.81 27.18 -8.36
CA ALA A 191 8.75 27.15 -9.48
C ALA A 191 8.88 25.74 -10.06
N ASP A 192 8.65 25.59 -11.36
CA ASP A 192 8.91 24.35 -12.09
C ASP A 192 10.42 24.21 -12.43
N PRO A 193 11.10 23.09 -12.11
CA PRO A 193 12.54 22.95 -12.38
C PRO A 193 12.92 23.11 -13.86
N ALA A 194 12.05 22.67 -14.77
CA ALA A 194 12.24 22.83 -16.22
C ALA A 194 12.09 24.28 -16.72
N ALA A 195 11.48 25.18 -15.94
CA ALA A 195 11.34 26.60 -16.29
C ALA A 195 12.36 27.49 -15.57
N TYR A 196 12.88 27.04 -14.43
CA TYR A 196 13.72 27.82 -13.51
C TYR A 196 14.92 27.02 -12.99
N GLU A 197 15.67 26.37 -13.88
CA GLU A 197 16.83 25.53 -13.56
C GLU A 197 17.82 26.18 -12.57
N ASN A 198 18.03 27.49 -12.69
CA ASN A 198 18.88 28.31 -11.79
C ASN A 198 18.45 28.28 -10.31
N LEU A 199 17.20 27.91 -9.99
CA LEU A 199 16.69 27.76 -8.61
C LEU A 199 16.89 26.35 -8.06
N PHE A 200 17.31 25.39 -8.88
CA PHE A 200 17.43 23.97 -8.52
C PHE A 200 18.87 23.44 -8.77
N PRO A 201 19.87 23.91 -8.01
CA PRO A 201 21.25 23.44 -8.16
C PRO A 201 21.34 21.91 -7.98
N GLY A 202 22.06 21.26 -8.90
CA GLY A 202 22.23 19.80 -8.91
C GLY A 202 21.11 19.00 -9.60
N PHE A 203 20.04 19.63 -10.11
CA PHE A 203 18.90 18.89 -10.70
C PHE A 203 19.29 18.02 -11.91
N ASN A 204 20.22 18.47 -12.76
CA ASN A 204 20.76 17.63 -13.84
C ASN A 204 21.53 16.39 -13.33
N GLU A 205 22.16 16.49 -12.16
CA GLU A 205 22.85 15.37 -11.53
C GLU A 205 21.86 14.35 -10.95
N THR A 206 20.73 14.80 -10.39
CA THR A 206 19.68 13.90 -9.92
C THR A 206 18.96 13.19 -11.06
N LEU A 207 18.73 13.85 -12.21
CA LEU A 207 18.21 13.23 -13.44
C LEU A 207 19.15 12.15 -14.01
N ARG A 208 20.47 12.38 -13.97
CA ARG A 208 21.48 11.35 -14.32
C ARG A 208 21.46 10.18 -13.34
N THR A 209 21.39 10.49 -12.05
CA THR A 209 21.34 9.51 -10.95
C THR A 209 20.08 8.64 -11.04
N GLU A 210 18.94 9.20 -11.43
CA GLU A 210 17.71 8.45 -11.67
C GLU A 210 17.91 7.38 -12.74
N GLN A 211 18.43 7.74 -13.92
CA GLN A 211 18.68 6.79 -15.01
C GLN A 211 19.69 5.70 -14.63
N TYR A 212 20.76 6.05 -13.92
CA TYR A 212 21.73 5.09 -13.38
C TYR A 212 21.05 4.09 -12.41
N LEU A 213 20.21 4.59 -11.49
CA LEU A 213 19.53 3.77 -10.50
C LEU A 213 18.40 2.90 -11.08
N VAL A 214 17.78 3.23 -12.22
CA VAL A 214 16.70 2.41 -12.82
C VAL A 214 17.17 0.97 -13.08
N ALA A 215 18.37 0.79 -13.63
CA ALA A 215 18.92 -0.54 -13.91
C ALA A 215 19.21 -1.35 -12.63
N GLU A 216 19.54 -0.67 -11.53
CA GLU A 216 19.81 -1.31 -10.24
C GLU A 216 18.53 -1.60 -9.45
N ARG A 217 17.54 -0.69 -9.46
CA ARG A 217 16.21 -0.87 -8.86
C ARG A 217 15.49 -2.08 -9.45
N ALA A 218 15.65 -2.32 -10.75
CA ALA A 218 15.11 -3.50 -11.44
C ALA A 218 15.79 -4.83 -11.03
N ARG A 219 16.97 -4.78 -10.39
CA ARG A 219 17.73 -5.97 -9.98
C ARG A 219 17.31 -6.45 -8.59
N SER A 220 16.29 -7.31 -8.55
CA SER A 220 15.96 -8.08 -7.35
C SER A 220 17.18 -8.89 -6.86
N LEU A 221 17.70 -8.55 -5.68
CA LEU A 221 18.81 -9.26 -5.05
C LEU A 221 18.28 -10.32 -4.08
N PRO A 222 18.86 -11.54 -4.05
CA PRO A 222 18.47 -12.54 -3.06
C PRO A 222 18.91 -12.09 -1.66
N ALA A 223 18.07 -12.29 -0.64
CA ALA A 223 18.32 -11.83 0.73
C ALA A 223 19.69 -12.25 1.33
N LYS A 224 20.28 -13.36 0.84
CA LYS A 224 21.64 -13.79 1.20
C LYS A 224 22.74 -12.77 0.85
N ALA A 225 22.48 -11.85 -0.07
CA ALA A 225 23.40 -10.79 -0.46
C ALA A 225 23.37 -9.57 0.48
N PHE A 226 22.42 -9.50 1.43
CA PHE A 226 22.28 -8.37 2.36
C PHE A 226 23.59 -7.92 3.04
N PRO A 227 24.48 -8.81 3.53
CA PRO A 227 25.76 -8.41 4.12
C PRO A 227 26.79 -7.80 3.16
N GLN A 228 26.46 -7.66 1.87
CA GLN A 228 27.28 -7.06 0.81
C GLN A 228 26.60 -5.82 0.20
N VAL A 229 25.41 -5.44 0.68
CA VAL A 229 24.68 -4.24 0.24
C VAL A 229 24.90 -3.14 1.29
N PRO A 230 25.47 -1.97 0.93
CA PRO A 230 25.66 -0.87 1.87
C PRO A 230 24.31 -0.30 2.32
N LEU A 231 24.25 0.23 3.54
CA LEU A 231 23.00 0.81 4.06
C LEU A 231 22.64 2.09 3.29
N SER A 232 21.34 2.33 3.08
CA SER A 232 20.85 3.51 2.35
C SER A 232 21.25 4.85 2.97
N ALA A 233 21.66 4.88 4.24
CA ALA A 233 22.18 6.05 4.94
C ALA A 233 23.67 6.30 4.71
N GLU A 234 24.44 5.27 4.35
CA GLU A 234 25.88 5.33 4.05
C GLU A 234 26.14 5.56 2.55
N ARG A 235 25.13 5.29 1.72
CA ARG A 235 25.20 5.29 0.27
C ARG A 235 25.00 6.69 -0.34
N ASN A 236 25.89 7.11 -1.23
CA ASN A 236 25.75 8.37 -1.99
C ASN A 236 25.63 8.12 -3.50
N ALA A 237 24.40 7.90 -3.96
CA ALA A 237 24.11 7.57 -5.36
C ALA A 237 24.58 8.62 -6.38
N VAL A 238 24.68 9.91 -6.01
CA VAL A 238 25.18 10.97 -6.90
C VAL A 238 26.69 10.85 -7.10
N GLN A 239 27.44 10.46 -6.06
CA GLN A 239 28.89 10.20 -6.18
C GLN A 239 29.16 8.91 -6.97
N GLU A 240 28.35 7.86 -6.77
CA GLU A 240 28.43 6.62 -7.55
C GLU A 240 28.13 6.83 -9.03
N MET A 241 27.09 7.61 -9.36
CA MET A 241 26.77 7.98 -10.74
C MET A 241 27.93 8.75 -11.40
N LYS A 242 28.56 9.70 -10.69
CA LYS A 242 29.73 10.42 -11.20
C LYS A 242 30.91 9.48 -11.46
N ALA A 243 31.21 8.56 -10.54
CA ALA A 243 32.23 7.54 -10.76
C ALA A 243 31.88 6.58 -11.91
N ALA A 244 30.59 6.32 -12.17
CA ALA A 244 30.13 5.52 -13.30
C ALA A 244 30.25 6.26 -14.65
N GLU A 245 30.04 7.58 -14.68
CA GLU A 245 30.34 8.42 -15.85
C GLU A 245 31.86 8.52 -16.10
N GLU A 246 32.67 8.79 -15.06
CA GLU A 246 34.14 8.90 -15.16
C GLU A 246 34.81 7.60 -15.60
N SER A 247 34.26 6.43 -15.23
CA SER A 247 34.73 5.12 -15.68
C SER A 247 34.16 4.68 -17.04
N GLY A 248 33.27 5.46 -17.65
CA GLY A 248 32.60 5.12 -18.91
C GLY A 248 31.62 3.93 -18.80
N SER A 249 31.26 3.53 -17.57
CA SER A 249 30.32 2.44 -17.28
C SER A 249 28.86 2.87 -17.49
N PHE A 250 28.58 4.17 -17.31
CA PHE A 250 27.28 4.79 -17.54
C PHE A 250 27.39 5.94 -18.55
N VAL A 251 26.39 6.05 -19.43
CA VAL A 251 26.24 7.15 -20.38
C VAL A 251 24.81 7.68 -20.26
N TYR A 252 24.67 8.92 -19.81
CA TYR A 252 23.38 9.59 -19.71
C TYR A 252 22.74 9.77 -21.09
N VAL A 253 21.48 9.35 -21.23
CA VAL A 253 20.68 9.60 -22.43
C VAL A 253 19.72 10.74 -22.11
N PRO A 254 19.93 11.97 -22.61
CA PRO A 254 18.98 13.05 -22.36
C PRO A 254 17.59 12.66 -22.91
N PRO A 255 16.50 12.93 -22.18
CA PRO A 255 15.16 12.71 -22.72
C PRO A 255 14.99 13.61 -23.96
N THR A 256 14.88 13.00 -25.13
CA THR A 256 14.67 13.73 -26.37
C THR A 256 13.37 14.52 -26.28
N PRO A 257 13.38 15.84 -26.59
CA PRO A 257 12.15 16.52 -26.93
C PRO A 257 11.44 15.75 -28.03
N ALA A 258 10.10 15.71 -28.00
CA ALA A 258 9.32 15.16 -29.10
C ALA A 258 9.44 16.09 -30.31
N GLU A 259 10.48 15.93 -31.11
CA GLU A 259 10.70 16.73 -32.31
C GLU A 259 9.53 16.55 -33.28
N SER A 260 8.98 17.69 -33.71
CA SER A 260 7.93 17.78 -34.70
C SER A 260 8.39 17.16 -36.01
N THR A 261 7.68 16.14 -36.49
CA THR A 261 7.95 15.47 -37.79
C THR A 261 7.39 16.29 -38.96
N ASP A 262 7.82 17.55 -39.04
CA ASP A 262 7.58 18.49 -40.14
C ASP A 262 8.93 18.97 -40.68
N ASP A 263 9.58 18.17 -41.54
CA ASP A 263 10.24 18.72 -42.73
C ASP A 263 10.48 17.64 -43.80
N LEU A 264 10.12 17.95 -45.06
CA LEU A 264 10.44 17.11 -46.22
C LEU A 264 11.60 17.72 -47.02
N PRO A 265 12.67 16.97 -47.33
CA PRO A 265 13.51 17.26 -48.48
C PRO A 265 12.94 16.58 -49.73
N SER A 266 12.04 17.27 -50.43
CA SER A 266 11.66 16.86 -51.80
C SER A 266 12.84 17.09 -52.76
N THR A 267 13.33 16.04 -53.44
CA THR A 267 14.21 16.20 -54.62
C THR A 267 13.88 15.12 -55.65
N THR A 268 13.55 15.56 -56.87
CA THR A 268 12.94 14.72 -57.91
C THR A 268 13.98 14.11 -58.85
N THR A 269 14.01 12.77 -58.95
CA THR A 269 14.61 12.05 -60.10
C THR A 269 13.83 10.76 -60.42
N GLU A 270 12.81 10.88 -61.27
CA GLU A 270 12.26 9.79 -62.10
C GLU A 270 13.08 9.68 -63.41
N PRO A 271 12.85 8.68 -64.32
CA PRO A 271 12.03 7.47 -64.20
C PRO A 271 12.70 6.16 -64.73
N VAL A 272 12.13 4.99 -64.42
CA VAL A 272 11.93 3.87 -65.38
C VAL A 272 10.63 3.14 -65.00
N VAL A 273 9.85 2.70 -65.99
CA VAL A 273 8.48 2.13 -65.82
C VAL A 273 8.38 0.76 -66.50
N LYS A 274 7.69 -0.23 -65.88
CA LYS A 274 6.57 -1.02 -66.45
C LYS A 274 6.06 -2.18 -65.53
N PRO A 275 4.81 -2.71 -65.72
CA PRO A 275 3.99 -3.20 -64.60
C PRO A 275 3.22 -4.53 -64.81
N SER A 276 2.55 -4.99 -63.74
CA SER A 276 1.39 -5.92 -63.73
C SER A 276 0.77 -5.91 -62.30
N THR A 277 -0.48 -5.50 -62.03
CA THR A 277 -1.79 -6.19 -62.24
C THR A 277 -1.90 -7.58 -61.57
N THR A 278 -2.97 -7.95 -60.85
CA THR A 278 -4.26 -7.28 -60.50
C THR A 278 -4.29 -6.95 -58.97
N ASP A 279 -5.37 -6.88 -58.16
CA ASP A 279 -6.83 -7.11 -58.26
C ASP A 279 -7.61 -6.31 -57.17
N SER A 280 -8.96 -6.38 -57.11
CA SER A 280 -9.75 -5.55 -56.18
C SER A 280 -11.16 -6.04 -55.78
N VAL A 281 -11.36 -6.31 -54.47
CA VAL A 281 -12.66 -6.45 -53.76
C VAL A 281 -12.43 -6.03 -52.29
N GLY A 282 -13.33 -5.36 -51.56
CA GLY A 282 -14.64 -4.78 -51.86
C GLY A 282 -15.21 -4.08 -50.61
N ALA A 283 -16.21 -3.22 -50.76
CA ALA A 283 -16.83 -2.44 -49.65
C ALA A 283 -18.13 -3.11 -49.14
N LYS A 284 -18.89 -2.68 -48.11
CA LYS A 284 -19.10 -1.38 -47.41
C LYS A 284 -19.59 -1.66 -45.93
N PRO A 285 -20.20 -0.75 -45.12
CA PRO A 285 -20.14 -0.81 -43.65
C PRO A 285 -21.45 -1.25 -42.97
N PHE A 286 -21.51 -1.17 -41.63
CA PHE A 286 -22.78 -1.19 -40.88
C PHE A 286 -22.88 -0.10 -39.80
N THR A 287 -24.14 0.23 -39.50
CA THR A 287 -24.65 1.44 -38.83
C THR A 287 -24.43 1.49 -37.31
N THR A 288 -24.27 2.69 -36.73
CA THR A 288 -24.49 2.95 -35.29
C THR A 288 -25.93 3.42 -35.03
N GLU A 289 -26.61 2.81 -34.07
CA GLU A 289 -27.98 3.17 -33.67
C GLU A 289 -28.01 3.93 -32.33
N SER A 290 -29.15 4.53 -31.99
CA SER A 290 -29.31 5.54 -30.92
C SER A 290 -30.32 5.11 -29.84
N LEU A 291 -30.60 6.01 -28.90
CA LEU A 291 -31.50 5.92 -27.74
C LEU A 291 -30.88 5.24 -26.49
N GLY A 292 -31.07 5.76 -25.28
CA GLY A 292 -31.74 7.02 -24.92
C GLY A 292 -31.68 7.32 -23.41
N ALA A 293 -31.70 8.59 -23.03
CA ALA A 293 -31.59 9.03 -21.64
C ALA A 293 -32.91 8.89 -20.85
N LYS A 294 -32.81 8.68 -19.54
CA LYS A 294 -33.90 8.87 -18.57
C LYS A 294 -33.40 9.59 -17.33
N THR A 295 -33.94 10.78 -17.09
CA THR A 295 -33.87 11.53 -15.83
C THR A 295 -34.98 11.05 -14.88
N PHE A 296 -34.81 11.27 -13.58
CA PHE A 296 -35.93 11.35 -12.63
C PHE A 296 -35.68 12.48 -11.61
N ALA A 297 -36.76 13.02 -11.04
CA ALA A 297 -36.77 14.30 -10.33
C ALA A 297 -36.73 14.17 -8.78
N THR A 298 -36.65 15.31 -8.09
CA THR A 298 -36.35 15.41 -6.65
C THR A 298 -37.51 15.90 -5.77
N ASP A 299 -37.39 15.62 -4.46
CA ASP A 299 -37.97 16.34 -3.30
C ASP A 299 -39.49 16.30 -3.02
N PRO A 300 -39.97 16.64 -1.79
CA PRO A 300 -39.23 16.93 -0.53
C PRO A 300 -39.72 16.19 0.78
N VAL A 301 -38.80 16.13 1.77
CA VAL A 301 -39.00 16.28 3.25
C VAL A 301 -39.95 15.35 4.06
N GLY A 302 -39.37 14.66 5.07
CA GLY A 302 -39.82 14.82 6.47
C GLY A 302 -40.15 13.58 7.35
N ALA A 303 -39.23 13.15 8.25
CA ALA A 303 -39.45 12.64 9.63
C ALA A 303 -38.20 11.99 10.27
N LYS A 304 -38.12 11.95 11.62
CA LYS A 304 -37.17 11.19 12.49
C LYS A 304 -38.00 10.30 13.44
N PRO A 305 -37.55 9.10 13.87
CA PRO A 305 -36.59 8.95 15.01
C PRO A 305 -35.58 7.76 14.87
N SER A 306 -34.35 7.83 15.42
CA SER A 306 -33.86 7.33 16.74
C SER A 306 -33.75 5.78 16.90
N ALA A 307 -32.76 5.17 17.57
CA ALA A 307 -31.34 5.48 17.87
C ALA A 307 -30.66 4.25 18.56
N THR A 308 -29.38 3.96 18.30
CA THR A 308 -28.41 3.10 19.05
C THR A 308 -27.10 3.08 18.23
N SER A 309 -26.00 3.77 18.56
CA SER A 309 -25.04 3.64 19.69
C SER A 309 -23.95 2.57 19.45
N LEU A 310 -22.77 3.01 18.99
CA LEU A 310 -21.50 2.28 18.97
C LEU A 310 -20.35 3.25 18.60
N LEU A 311 -20.01 4.18 19.49
CA LEU A 311 -18.86 5.10 19.43
C LEU A 311 -18.55 5.54 20.87
N ASP A 312 -17.63 4.85 21.55
CA ASP A 312 -17.22 5.16 22.94
C ASP A 312 -15.69 4.96 23.15
N ASP A 313 -14.89 4.82 22.08
CA ASP A 313 -13.47 4.43 22.14
C ASP A 313 -12.45 5.57 21.88
N ASP A 314 -12.89 6.76 21.44
CA ASP A 314 -11.98 7.87 21.07
C ASP A 314 -11.63 8.84 22.23
N ASP A 315 -12.54 9.02 23.21
CA ASP A 315 -12.39 10.03 24.28
C ASP A 315 -11.25 9.73 25.29
N GLU A 316 -10.82 8.46 25.42
CA GLU A 316 -9.79 8.09 26.41
C GLU A 316 -8.40 8.63 26.03
N LEU A 317 -8.10 8.75 24.72
CA LEU A 317 -6.78 9.18 24.21
C LEU A 317 -6.55 10.70 24.30
N GLU A 318 -7.60 11.53 24.21
CA GLU A 318 -7.45 12.98 24.44
C GLU A 318 -7.16 13.30 25.92
N SER A 319 -7.51 12.40 26.85
CA SER A 319 -7.32 12.61 28.28
C SER A 319 -5.84 12.53 28.72
N GLU A 320 -5.05 11.63 28.12
CA GLU A 320 -3.63 11.46 28.47
C GLU A 320 -2.77 12.62 27.94
N LEU A 321 -3.02 13.09 26.71
CA LEU A 321 -2.30 14.21 26.10
C LEU A 321 -2.45 15.52 26.90
N ASN A 322 -3.64 15.78 27.44
CA ASN A 322 -3.90 16.98 28.26
C ASN A 322 -3.22 16.95 29.64
N ASN A 323 -2.68 15.81 30.08
CA ASN A 323 -2.07 15.67 31.40
C ASN A 323 -0.53 15.91 31.40
N MET A 324 0.11 15.99 30.23
CA MET A 324 1.50 16.46 30.11
C MET A 324 1.61 17.99 30.15
N LYS A 325 1.33 18.56 31.33
CA LYS A 325 1.70 19.95 31.64
C LYS A 325 3.21 20.08 31.76
N ILE A 326 3.85 20.52 30.67
CA ILE A 326 5.19 21.09 30.70
C ILE A 326 5.16 22.32 31.61
N SER A 327 6.00 22.33 32.65
CA SER A 327 6.13 23.45 33.58
C SER A 327 7.04 24.53 32.98
N GLU A 328 6.48 25.70 32.67
CA GLU A 328 7.19 26.89 32.15
C GLU A 328 8.03 27.61 33.23
N ASP A 329 8.86 26.87 33.98
CA ASP A 329 9.49 27.38 35.21
C ASP A 329 10.97 26.94 35.37
N ASN A 330 11.66 26.63 34.26
CA ASN A 330 13.07 26.21 34.25
C ASN A 330 13.86 26.77 33.06
N PHE A 331 13.70 28.06 32.76
CA PHE A 331 14.42 28.75 31.66
C PHE A 331 15.02 30.11 32.08
N GLN A 332 15.51 30.20 33.32
CA GLN A 332 16.09 31.43 33.89
C GLN A 332 17.31 31.16 34.79
N ASP A 333 18.09 30.11 34.54
CA ASP A 333 19.32 29.81 35.28
C ASP A 333 20.35 29.07 34.40
N SER A 334 21.19 29.82 33.68
CA SER A 334 22.36 29.35 32.88
C SER A 334 23.04 30.46 32.03
N VAL A 335 22.96 31.73 32.44
CA VAL A 335 23.56 32.88 31.71
C VAL A 335 24.31 33.82 32.66
N ASP A 336 25.13 33.27 33.56
CA ASP A 336 25.98 34.04 34.49
C ASP A 336 27.35 33.36 34.82
N GLU A 337 27.81 32.38 34.02
CA GLU A 337 29.12 31.70 34.19
C GLU A 337 29.98 31.64 32.90
N LEU A 338 30.08 32.74 32.13
CA LEU A 338 31.10 32.92 31.08
C LEU A 338 31.44 34.42 30.87
N ASN A 339 31.98 35.09 31.90
CA ASN A 339 32.63 36.40 31.78
C ASN A 339 33.40 36.73 33.08
N ASP A 340 34.62 36.19 33.21
CA ASP A 340 35.73 36.74 34.00
C ASP A 340 37.04 36.07 33.50
N ASP A 341 38.18 36.72 33.75
CA ASP A 341 39.56 36.27 33.44
C ASP A 341 39.89 35.92 31.96
N ASP A 342 40.19 36.96 31.15
CA ASP A 342 41.48 37.10 30.41
C ASP A 342 41.46 38.31 29.44
N ASP A 343 42.02 39.46 29.83
CA ASP A 343 42.62 40.45 28.90
C ASP A 343 43.62 41.35 29.67
N ASP A 344 44.89 41.37 29.26
CA ASP A 344 46.00 42.11 29.89
C ASP A 344 46.01 43.59 29.45
N ASP A 345 45.75 44.53 30.37
CA ASP A 345 46.04 45.96 30.17
C ASP A 345 47.19 46.43 31.11
N LEU A 346 48.43 46.21 30.67
CA LEU A 346 49.64 46.69 31.35
C LEU A 346 49.87 48.18 31.02
N ASP A 347 49.47 49.03 31.97
CA ASP A 347 49.53 50.49 31.87
C ASP A 347 50.96 51.01 31.58
N LEU A 348 51.08 51.96 30.64
CA LEU A 348 52.36 52.48 30.13
C LEU A 348 52.58 53.96 30.53
N SER A 349 53.10 54.18 31.76
CA SER A 349 53.69 55.47 32.16
C SER A 349 54.80 55.34 33.22
#